data_AF-A0A523F3Y7-F1
#
_entry.id   AF-A0A523F3Y7-F1
#
_cell.length_a   1.000
_cell.length_b   1.000
_cell.length_c   1.000
_cell.angle_alpha   90.00
_cell.angle_beta   90.00
_cell.angle_gamma   90.00
#
_symmetry.space_group_name_H-M   'P 1'
#
loop_
_entity.id
_entity.type
_entity.pdbx_description
1 polymer ?
#
loop_
_entity_poly.entity_id
_entity_poly.type
_entity_poly.pdbx_seq_one_letter_code
_entity_poly.pdbx_strand_id
1 'polypeptide(L)'
;SGLAIRETVSLSQGETAVVGRYCVEYLGSFSRTEPNRTVQGVVVAVKDPTCSTTKAVLEPRVNVYTNSVRPIGTPAVWSGAVDDVYISIFGGSTSTIKLDVFIFPFQRLLWVGGMVMILGGLIALSAKPRRVGRTSENHKVDDTGAADV
;
A
#
# COMPACT_ATOMS: atom_id res chain seq x y z
N SER A 1 9.74 -5.77 -15.56
CA SER A 1 9.16 -6.54 -14.46
C SER A 1 9.09 -5.68 -13.21
N GLY A 2 7.91 -5.16 -12.88
CA GLY A 2 7.63 -4.63 -11.55
C GLY A 2 7.04 -5.74 -10.69
N LEU A 3 7.11 -5.64 -9.36
CA LEU A 3 6.47 -6.61 -8.46
C LEU A 3 4.94 -6.61 -8.60
N ALA A 4 4.38 -5.50 -9.08
CA ALA A 4 2.95 -5.33 -9.23
C ALA A 4 2.41 -6.04 -10.48
N ILE A 5 1.30 -6.74 -10.31
CA ILE A 5 0.51 -7.29 -11.43
C ILE A 5 -0.49 -6.21 -11.84
N ARG A 6 -0.56 -5.92 -13.14
CA ARG A 6 -1.54 -5.01 -13.72
C ARG A 6 -2.24 -5.69 -14.88
N GLU A 7 -3.56 -5.71 -14.84
CA GLU A 7 -4.36 -6.29 -15.90
C GLU A 7 -5.64 -5.47 -16.12
N THR A 8 -6.07 -5.38 -17.37
CA THR A 8 -7.36 -4.79 -17.74
C THR A 8 -8.30 -5.91 -18.15
N VAL A 9 -9.37 -6.12 -17.38
CA VAL A 9 -10.34 -7.19 -17.62
C VAL A 9 -11.66 -6.62 -18.12
N SER A 10 -12.30 -7.31 -19.06
CA SER A 10 -13.64 -6.95 -19.56
C SER A 10 -14.64 -7.97 -19.02
N LEU A 11 -15.66 -7.53 -18.30
CA LEU A 11 -16.60 -8.40 -17.59
C LEU A 11 -18.05 -8.00 -17.84
N SER A 12 -18.90 -8.99 -18.03
CA SER A 12 -20.36 -8.88 -17.97
C SER A 12 -20.86 -9.05 -16.54
N GLN A 13 -22.07 -8.61 -16.23
CA GLN A 13 -22.60 -8.75 -14.86
C GLN A 13 -22.70 -10.24 -14.47
N GLY A 14 -22.18 -10.59 -13.29
CA GLY A 14 -22.03 -11.96 -12.79
C GLY A 14 -20.77 -12.68 -13.28
N GLU A 15 -20.00 -12.08 -14.19
CA GLU A 15 -18.77 -12.66 -14.69
C GLU A 15 -17.61 -12.45 -13.71
N THR A 16 -16.71 -13.44 -13.65
CA THR A 16 -15.51 -13.41 -12.82
C THR A 16 -14.27 -13.55 -13.70
N ALA A 17 -13.30 -12.66 -13.54
CA ALA A 17 -11.94 -12.81 -14.08
C ALA A 17 -10.95 -13.19 -12.97
N VAL A 18 -9.93 -13.95 -13.33
CA VAL A 18 -8.77 -14.19 -12.47
C VAL A 18 -7.71 -13.15 -12.82
N VAL A 19 -7.26 -12.37 -11.83
CA VAL A 19 -6.17 -11.41 -11.98
C VAL A 19 -5.12 -11.73 -10.91
N GLY A 20 -3.92 -12.11 -11.34
CA GLY A 20 -2.89 -12.60 -10.44
C GLY A 20 -3.38 -13.78 -9.59
N ARG A 21 -3.49 -13.60 -8.28
CA ARG A 21 -3.99 -14.62 -7.34
C ARG A 21 -5.39 -14.34 -6.80
N TYR A 22 -6.10 -13.34 -7.30
CA TYR A 22 -7.44 -13.01 -6.85
C TYR A 22 -8.44 -13.18 -7.97
N CYS A 23 -9.70 -13.39 -7.61
CA CYS A 23 -10.79 -13.40 -8.56
C CYS A 23 -11.61 -12.12 -8.39
N VAL A 24 -11.89 -11.46 -9.50
CA VAL A 24 -12.61 -10.20 -9.56
C VAL A 24 -13.95 -10.47 -10.25
N GLU A 25 -15.04 -10.32 -9.50
CA GLU A 25 -16.39 -10.54 -9.99
C GLU A 25 -17.13 -9.21 -10.13
N TYR A 26 -17.74 -8.98 -11.28
CA TYR A 26 -18.56 -7.80 -11.51
C TYR A 26 -20.01 -8.07 -11.07
N LEU A 27 -20.45 -7.43 -9.97
CA LEU A 27 -21.77 -7.68 -9.38
C LEU A 27 -22.87 -6.79 -9.96
N GLY A 28 -22.53 -5.60 -10.47
CA GLY A 28 -23.49 -4.70 -11.11
C GLY A 28 -23.08 -3.22 -11.02
N SER A 29 -23.83 -2.35 -11.68
CA SER A 29 -23.58 -0.90 -11.69
C SER A 29 -24.55 -0.14 -10.79
N PHE A 30 -24.14 1.03 -10.30
CA PHE A 30 -25.01 1.97 -9.61
C PHE A 30 -24.80 3.40 -10.11
N SER A 31 -25.81 4.23 -9.94
CA SER A 31 -25.74 5.67 -10.19
C SER A 31 -26.46 6.41 -9.07
N ARG A 32 -25.83 7.47 -8.55
CA ARG A 32 -26.36 8.32 -7.50
C ARG A 32 -26.17 9.78 -7.86
N THR A 33 -27.25 10.55 -7.80
CA THR A 33 -27.18 12.01 -7.92
C THR A 33 -26.98 12.62 -6.55
N GLU A 34 -25.95 13.45 -6.40
CA GLU A 34 -25.64 14.25 -5.22
C GLU A 34 -25.72 15.75 -5.58
N PRO A 35 -25.86 16.67 -4.61
CA PRO A 35 -26.11 18.09 -4.90
C PRO A 35 -25.09 18.77 -5.82
N ASN A 36 -23.85 18.30 -5.82
CA ASN A 36 -22.74 18.89 -6.58
C ASN A 36 -22.12 17.95 -7.63
N ARG A 37 -22.60 16.71 -7.73
CA ARG A 37 -22.05 15.70 -8.64
C ARG A 37 -23.00 14.55 -8.91
N THR A 38 -22.81 13.91 -10.05
CA THR A 38 -23.36 12.58 -10.32
C THR A 38 -22.25 11.55 -10.10
N VAL A 39 -22.54 10.53 -9.31
CA VAL A 39 -21.63 9.42 -9.02
C VAL A 39 -22.11 8.20 -9.79
N GLN A 40 -21.28 7.69 -10.69
CA GLN A 40 -21.52 6.42 -11.38
C GLN A 40 -20.46 5.43 -10.94
N GLY A 41 -20.84 4.19 -10.65
CA GLY A 41 -19.87 3.20 -10.19
C GLY A 41 -20.33 1.79 -10.48
N VAL A 42 -19.44 0.86 -10.12
CA VAL A 42 -19.73 -0.57 -10.17
C VAL A 42 -19.45 -1.20 -8.83
N VAL A 43 -20.16 -2.27 -8.53
CA VAL A 43 -19.94 -3.13 -7.37
C VAL A 43 -19.12 -4.32 -7.85
N VAL A 44 -17.97 -4.53 -7.21
CA VAL A 44 -17.00 -5.56 -7.61
C VAL A 44 -16.62 -6.36 -6.38
N ALA A 45 -16.75 -7.68 -6.43
CA ALA A 45 -16.25 -8.55 -5.37
C ALA A 45 -14.81 -8.98 -5.68
N VAL A 46 -13.95 -8.83 -4.68
CA VAL A 46 -12.61 -9.43 -4.66
C VAL A 46 -12.71 -10.72 -3.86
N LYS A 47 -12.45 -11.84 -4.52
CA LYS A 47 -12.45 -13.18 -3.91
C LYS A 47 -11.04 -13.71 -3.77
N ASP A 48 -10.91 -14.68 -2.88
CA ASP A 48 -9.69 -15.42 -2.65
C ASP A 48 -9.22 -16.21 -3.89
N PRO A 49 -8.01 -16.80 -3.86
CA PRO A 49 -7.45 -17.51 -5.02
C PRO A 49 -8.30 -18.70 -5.51
N THR A 50 -9.18 -19.24 -4.68
CA THR A 50 -10.11 -20.32 -5.03
C THR A 50 -11.44 -19.82 -5.59
N CYS A 51 -11.61 -18.49 -5.71
CA CYS A 51 -12.83 -17.81 -6.13
C CYS A 51 -14.08 -18.18 -5.30
N SER A 52 -13.90 -18.71 -4.09
CA SER A 52 -14.99 -19.26 -3.27
C SER A 52 -15.39 -18.34 -2.13
N THR A 53 -14.44 -17.57 -1.60
CA THR A 53 -14.69 -16.68 -0.46
C THR A 53 -14.41 -15.25 -0.85
N THR A 54 -15.44 -14.41 -0.75
CA THR A 54 -15.32 -12.96 -0.90
C THR A 54 -14.47 -12.38 0.23
N LYS A 55 -13.35 -11.75 -0.14
CA LYS A 55 -12.49 -11.00 0.79
C LYS A 55 -13.00 -9.58 1.01
N ALA A 56 -13.51 -8.95 -0.04
CA ALA A 56 -14.08 -7.60 0.03
C ALA A 56 -15.06 -7.35 -1.12
N VAL A 57 -15.97 -6.40 -0.92
CA VAL A 57 -16.80 -5.81 -1.97
C VAL A 57 -16.40 -4.35 -2.10
N LEU A 58 -16.05 -3.94 -3.31
CA LEU A 58 -15.49 -2.65 -3.64
C LEU A 58 -16.40 -1.88 -4.59
N GLU A 59 -16.42 -0.56 -4.44
CA GLU A 59 -17.22 0.36 -5.25
C GLU A 59 -16.36 1.40 -5.98
N PRO A 60 -15.55 0.99 -6.98
CA PRO A 60 -14.87 1.96 -7.82
C PRO A 60 -15.90 2.81 -8.56
N ARG A 61 -15.62 4.10 -8.66
CA ARG A 61 -16.60 5.10 -9.14
C ARG A 61 -15.96 6.15 -10.02
N VAL A 62 -16.80 6.86 -10.75
CA VAL A 62 -16.49 8.02 -11.55
C VAL A 62 -17.44 9.13 -11.13
N ASN A 63 -16.87 10.28 -10.77
CA ASN A 63 -17.62 11.46 -10.34
C ASN A 63 -17.69 12.49 -11.46
N VAL A 64 -18.89 12.93 -11.81
CA VAL A 64 -19.13 14.00 -12.78
C VAL A 64 -19.64 15.22 -12.02
N TYR A 65 -18.87 16.30 -12.02
CA TYR A 65 -19.23 17.54 -11.32
C TYR A 65 -19.94 18.51 -12.26
N THR A 66 -20.92 19.26 -11.74
CA THR A 66 -21.76 20.17 -12.54
C THR A 66 -20.96 21.21 -13.34
N ASN A 67 -19.81 21.63 -12.82
CA ASN A 67 -18.95 22.64 -13.46
C ASN A 67 -17.70 22.04 -14.14
N SER A 68 -17.61 20.72 -14.29
CA SER A 68 -16.47 20.04 -14.91
C SER A 68 -16.91 19.24 -16.12
N VAL A 69 -16.23 19.45 -17.25
CA VAL A 69 -16.46 18.68 -18.48
C VAL A 69 -15.85 17.27 -18.38
N ARG A 70 -14.84 17.07 -17.52
CA ARG A 70 -14.15 15.78 -17.38
C ARG A 70 -14.63 15.02 -16.15
N PRO A 71 -15.08 13.76 -16.31
CA PRO A 71 -15.32 12.84 -15.20
C PRO A 71 -14.02 12.51 -14.45
N ILE A 72 -14.11 12.34 -13.12
CA ILE A 72 -12.98 12.01 -12.25
C ILE A 72 -13.16 10.61 -11.69
N GLY A 73 -12.30 9.68 -12.10
CA GLY A 73 -12.25 8.33 -11.55
C GLY A 73 -11.75 8.31 -10.11
N THR A 74 -12.40 7.52 -9.28
CA THR A 74 -12.01 7.21 -7.90
C THR A 74 -11.88 5.69 -7.80
N PRO A 75 -10.64 5.17 -7.76
CA PRO A 75 -10.43 3.74 -7.58
C PRO A 75 -10.94 3.30 -6.21
N ALA A 76 -11.23 2.02 -6.09
CA ALA A 76 -11.48 1.37 -4.81
C ALA A 76 -10.33 0.41 -4.49
N VAL A 77 -10.05 0.25 -3.20
CA VAL A 77 -8.89 -0.50 -2.71
C VAL A 77 -9.34 -1.47 -1.64
N TRP A 78 -8.86 -2.70 -1.73
CA TRP A 78 -8.85 -3.64 -0.61
C TRP A 78 -7.41 -3.88 -0.18
N SER A 79 -7.14 -3.68 1.10
CA SER A 79 -5.82 -3.93 1.69
C SER A 79 -5.80 -5.23 2.49
N GLY A 80 -5.03 -6.18 1.99
CA GLY A 80 -4.85 -7.51 2.55
C GLY A 80 -3.53 -7.67 3.31
N ALA A 81 -3.08 -8.92 3.44
CA ALA A 81 -2.08 -9.32 4.42
C ALA A 81 -0.55 -9.16 4.10
N VAL A 82 0.01 -9.37 2.94
CA VAL A 82 -0.50 -9.90 1.70
C VAL A 82 -0.26 -8.82 0.66
N ASP A 83 -1.32 -8.57 -0.07
CA ASP A 83 -1.34 -7.60 -1.15
C ASP A 83 -2.38 -6.53 -0.90
N ASP A 84 -2.21 -5.43 -1.61
CA ASP A 84 -3.26 -4.47 -1.83
C ASP A 84 -3.81 -4.63 -3.26
N VAL A 85 -5.13 -4.74 -3.39
CA VAL A 85 -5.84 -4.84 -4.66
C VAL A 85 -6.53 -3.51 -4.95
N TYR A 86 -6.10 -2.86 -6.03
CA TYR A 86 -6.67 -1.61 -6.52
C TYR A 86 -7.50 -1.91 -7.75
N ILE A 87 -8.73 -1.39 -7.78
CA ILE A 87 -9.64 -1.53 -8.92
C ILE A 87 -10.09 -0.15 -9.35
N SER A 88 -9.99 0.14 -10.64
CA SER A 88 -10.54 1.35 -11.26
C SER A 88 -11.38 1.00 -12.49
N ILE A 89 -12.33 1.87 -12.81
CA ILE A 89 -13.09 1.78 -14.05
C ILE A 89 -12.21 2.31 -15.17
N PHE A 90 -11.84 1.45 -16.12
CA PHE A 90 -11.12 1.84 -17.33
C PHE A 90 -12.08 2.41 -18.39
N GLY A 91 -13.28 1.84 -18.46
CA GLY A 91 -14.35 2.24 -19.39
C GLY A 91 -15.36 1.11 -19.55
N GLY A 92 -16.24 1.19 -20.54
CA GLY A 92 -17.21 0.13 -20.81
C GLY A 92 -18.55 0.65 -21.27
N SER A 93 -19.51 -0.25 -21.35
CA SER A 93 -20.91 0.00 -21.69
C SER A 93 -21.83 -0.56 -20.60
N THR A 94 -23.14 -0.46 -20.81
CA THR A 94 -24.16 -1.03 -19.92
C THR A 94 -24.06 -2.56 -19.81
N SER A 95 -23.60 -3.25 -20.87
CA SER A 95 -23.51 -4.72 -20.90
C SER A 95 -22.17 -5.25 -20.38
N THR A 96 -21.08 -4.50 -20.60
CA THR A 96 -19.72 -4.97 -20.33
C THR A 96 -18.88 -3.84 -19.77
N ILE A 97 -18.31 -4.04 -18.59
CA ILE A 97 -17.40 -3.10 -17.94
C ILE A 97 -15.95 -3.52 -18.17
N LYS A 98 -15.06 -2.55 -18.37
CA LYS A 98 -13.61 -2.73 -18.37
C LYS A 98 -13.03 -2.20 -17.05
N LEU A 99 -12.35 -3.07 -16.32
CA LEU A 99 -11.73 -2.76 -15.04
C LEU A 99 -10.22 -2.85 -15.17
N ASP A 100 -9.52 -1.82 -14.69
CA ASP A 100 -8.09 -1.85 -14.46
C ASP A 100 -7.86 -2.37 -13.04
N VAL A 101 -7.15 -3.49 -12.91
CA VAL A 101 -6.86 -4.15 -11.64
C VAL A 101 -5.35 -4.16 -11.41
N PHE A 102 -4.93 -3.70 -10.24
CA PHE A 102 -3.54 -3.70 -9.82
C PHE A 102 -3.39 -4.44 -8.49
N ILE A 103 -2.40 -5.32 -8.41
CA ILE A 103 -2.08 -6.08 -7.20
C ILE A 103 -0.67 -5.72 -6.78
N PHE A 104 -0.53 -5.05 -5.64
CA PHE A 104 0.74 -4.64 -5.07
C PHE A 104 1.13 -5.57 -3.91
N PRO A 105 2.13 -6.44 -4.08
CA PRO A 105 2.59 -7.29 -3.00
C PRO A 105 3.47 -6.55 -2.00
N PHE A 106 3.38 -6.95 -0.73
CA PHE A 106 4.28 -6.53 0.36
C PHE A 106 4.28 -5.04 0.72
N GLN A 107 3.27 -4.27 0.33
CA GLN A 107 3.16 -2.85 0.70
C GLN A 107 3.26 -2.62 2.22
N ARG A 108 2.74 -3.58 3.03
CA ARG A 108 2.79 -3.49 4.50
C ARG A 108 4.20 -3.56 5.08
N LEU A 109 5.17 -4.12 4.36
CA LEU A 109 6.56 -4.14 4.81
C LEU A 109 7.16 -2.73 4.89
N LEU A 110 6.69 -1.79 4.07
CA LEU A 110 7.14 -0.40 4.14
C LEU A 110 6.75 0.23 5.49
N TRP A 111 5.53 -0.02 5.94
CA TRP A 111 5.05 0.45 7.23
C TRP A 111 5.74 -0.26 8.39
N VAL A 112 5.94 -1.58 8.29
CA VAL A 112 6.70 -2.34 9.29
C VAL A 112 8.13 -1.83 9.40
N GLY A 113 8.81 -1.58 8.27
CA GLY A 113 10.14 -1.00 8.23
C GLY A 113 10.21 0.37 8.92
N GLY A 114 9.23 1.25 8.66
CA GLY A 114 9.11 2.53 9.34
C GLY A 114 8.96 2.40 10.87
N MET A 115 8.12 1.47 11.33
CA MET A 115 7.96 1.18 12.76
C MET A 115 9.24 0.64 13.40
N VAL A 116 9.96 -0.25 12.70
CA VAL A 116 11.24 -0.79 13.17
C VAL A 116 12.28 0.33 13.33
N MET A 117 12.36 1.25 12.37
CA MET A 117 13.28 2.39 12.46
C MET A 117 12.96 3.31 13.63
N ILE A 118 11.67 3.61 13.86
CA ILE A 118 11.24 4.41 15.01
C ILE A 118 11.63 3.73 16.33
N LEU A 119 11.34 2.44 16.48
CA LEU A 119 11.72 1.67 17.66
C LEU A 119 13.24 1.68 17.87
N GLY A 120 14.01 1.43 16.80
CA GLY A 120 15.47 1.47 16.85
C GLY A 120 16.01 2.83 17.30
N GLY A 121 15.42 3.93 16.81
CA GLY A 121 15.75 5.28 17.23
C GLY A 121 15.44 5.53 18.71
N LEU A 122 14.27 5.10 19.19
CA LEU A 122 13.89 5.24 20.60
C LEU A 122 14.81 4.42 21.52
N ILE A 123 15.20 3.21 21.12
CA ILE A 123 16.16 2.37 21.86
C ILE A 123 17.53 3.06 21.90
N ALA A 124 18.00 3.60 20.77
CA ALA A 124 19.28 4.28 20.69
C ALA A 124 19.33 5.54 21.57
N LEU A 125 18.24 6.31 21.63
CA LEU A 125 18.15 7.51 22.48
C LEU A 125 18.04 7.19 23.97
N SER A 126 17.41 6.07 24.34
CA SER A 126 17.28 5.63 25.72
C SER A 126 18.53 4.90 26.25
N ALA A 127 19.40 4.41 25.36
CA ALA A 127 20.68 3.84 25.73
C ALA A 127 21.65 4.93 26.22
N LYS A 128 21.83 5.03 27.55
CA LYS A 128 22.85 5.91 28.15
C LYS A 128 24.23 5.54 27.59
N PRO A 129 25.03 6.51 27.08
CA PRO A 129 26.35 6.21 26.55
C PRO A 129 27.18 5.50 27.63
N ARG A 130 27.56 4.24 27.40
CA ARG A 130 28.59 3.60 28.22
C ARG A 130 29.89 4.32 27.89
N ARG A 131 30.25 5.28 28.73
CA ARG A 131 31.56 5.92 28.74
C ARG A 131 32.57 4.82 29.05
N VAL A 132 33.12 4.18 28.01
CA VAL A 132 34.28 3.30 28.14
C VAL A 132 35.39 4.23 28.60
N GLY A 133 35.69 4.21 29.90
CA GLY A 133 36.80 4.93 30.47
C GLY A 133 38.07 4.44 29.79
N ARG A 134 38.64 5.24 28.89
CA ARG A 134 40.04 5.10 28.53
C ARG A 134 40.82 5.41 29.80
N THR A 135 41.24 4.37 30.51
CA THR A 135 42.29 4.49 31.52
C THR A 135 43.53 4.99 30.77
N SER A 136 43.80 6.29 30.87
CA SER A 136 45.13 6.80 30.57
C SER A 136 46.04 6.28 31.67
N GLU A 137 46.66 5.14 31.42
CA GLU A 137 47.85 4.71 32.16
C GLU A 137 48.97 5.67 31.76
N ASN A 138 49.04 6.80 32.47
CA ASN A 138 50.09 7.78 32.24
C ASN A 138 51.37 7.24 32.88
N HIS A 139 52.21 6.71 32.02
CA HIS A 139 53.61 6.34 32.23
C HIS A 139 54.30 7.35 33.15
N LYS A 140 54.56 6.94 34.39
CA LYS A 140 55.40 7.67 35.34
C LYS A 140 56.84 7.51 34.84
N VAL A 141 57.33 8.51 34.11
CA VAL A 141 58.75 8.64 33.80
C VAL A 141 59.45 8.84 35.13
N ASP A 142 60.15 7.79 35.56
CA ASP A 142 60.99 7.80 36.75
C ASP A 142 62.24 8.61 36.39
N ASP A 143 62.21 9.91 36.66
CA ASP A 143 63.38 10.77 36.51
C ASP A 143 64.31 10.52 37.71
N THR A 144 64.97 9.37 37.66
CA THR A 144 66.06 9.00 38.56
C THR A 144 67.37 9.28 37.83
N GLY A 145 68.01 10.41 38.15
CA GLY A 145 69.47 10.56 38.09
C GLY A 145 70.05 11.42 36.97
N ALA A 146 70.43 12.64 37.33
CA ALA A 146 71.66 13.34 36.92
C ALA A 146 71.79 14.57 37.82
N ALA A 147 72.48 14.55 38.96
CA ALA A 147 73.94 14.63 39.14
C ALA A 147 74.56 15.93 38.57
N ASP A 148 75.25 16.65 39.47
CA ASP A 148 76.29 17.69 39.27
C ASP A 148 75.81 19.04 38.70
N VAL A 149 76.01 20.21 39.34
CA VAL A 149 77.21 20.86 39.92
C VAL A 149 76.81 21.84 41.03
#